data_AF-A0A6J6UN98-F1
#
_entry.id   AF-A0A6J6UN98-F1
#
_cell.length_a   1.000
_cell.length_b   1.000
_cell.length_c   1.000
_cell.angle_alpha   90.00
_cell.angle_beta   90.00
_cell.angle_gamma   90.00
#
_symmetry.space_group_name_H-M   'P 1'
#
loop_
_entity.id
_entity.type
_entity.pdbx_description
1 polymer ?
#
loop_
_entity_poly.entity_id
_entity_poly.type
_entity_poly.pdbx_seq_one_letter_code
_entity_poly.pdbx_strand_id
1 'polypeptide(L)'
;MALVAYSQVGRHYSVAGVTEIRRGWLTPPDILITYTARRFPRWLSVRLKPSPRVMKSRRARPPPGGLFVVLGAARRGPHLQCQRRRHRTGRFHDHPIVGEAFPSCGERAVEEQRGIDTTDDGFDHYGDHYDANDHDRTMSAFATLLELQEHDVKLDQLRHRRAALPDRAELVTQTKANSVLAAEIAATSADHDVVAREQKRLEDAVAMVVDKAKAEDKKLYSGTISAPKELQSIQDEIASLNRRRDALDDSILVQMELAEPLDEQLAKSGARKAVLDAQLHEVTERLRAAELLIDTENTTVQAERDQLASQVDPTLLAQYEELRRRLGGVAVARLEGSSCRGCHLQLAAVELERIRKLDRDTVVHCEECGRILVR
;
A
#
# COMPACT_ATOMS: atom_id res chain seq x y z
N MET A 1 -7.36 -49.26 -38.49
CA MET A 1 -6.77 -50.35 -37.68
C MET A 1 -6.47 -49.76 -36.30
N ALA A 2 -7.44 -49.80 -35.40
CA ALA A 2 -7.45 -50.68 -34.21
C ALA A 2 -6.24 -50.39 -33.28
N LEU A 3 -6.40 -49.50 -32.28
CA LEU A 3 -6.72 -49.83 -30.87
C LEU A 3 -5.74 -50.82 -30.24
N VAL A 4 -4.94 -50.38 -29.26
CA VAL A 4 -4.77 -51.07 -27.96
C VAL A 4 -4.46 -50.04 -26.88
N ALA A 5 -5.39 -49.93 -25.93
CA ALA A 5 -5.21 -49.33 -24.61
C ALA A 5 -4.61 -50.39 -23.66
N TYR A 6 -3.81 -49.95 -22.68
CA TYR A 6 -3.51 -50.76 -21.50
C TYR A 6 -3.78 -49.95 -20.24
N SER A 7 -4.82 -50.37 -19.53
CA SER A 7 -5.17 -50.05 -18.15
C SER A 7 -4.99 -51.35 -17.37
N GLN A 8 -4.38 -51.30 -16.17
CA GLN A 8 -4.88 -51.98 -14.96
C GLN A 8 -3.94 -51.79 -13.75
N VAL A 9 -4.55 -51.35 -12.65
CA VAL A 9 -4.44 -51.87 -11.25
C VAL A 9 -3.06 -51.67 -10.56
N GLY A 10 -2.91 -50.90 -9.48
CA GLY A 10 -3.76 -50.75 -8.30
C GLY A 10 -3.09 -51.46 -7.10
N ARG A 11 -2.63 -50.70 -6.11
CA ARG A 11 -2.46 -51.20 -4.73
C ARG A 11 -2.30 -50.06 -3.72
N HIS A 12 -3.29 -49.99 -2.84
CA HIS A 12 -3.30 -49.22 -1.60
C HIS A 12 -2.27 -49.76 -0.61
N TYR A 13 -1.54 -48.86 0.06
CA TYR A 13 -1.02 -49.11 1.41
C TYR A 13 -1.31 -47.90 2.29
N SER A 14 -2.21 -48.11 3.24
CA SER A 14 -2.43 -47.29 4.42
C SER A 14 -1.64 -47.93 5.56
N VAL A 15 -0.83 -47.14 6.27
CA VAL A 15 -0.29 -47.51 7.58
C VAL A 15 -0.48 -46.30 8.49
N ALA A 16 -1.38 -46.46 9.45
CA ALA A 16 -1.48 -45.61 10.63
C ALA A 16 -0.46 -46.07 11.68
N GLY A 17 0.14 -45.13 12.41
CA GLY A 17 1.10 -45.43 13.48
C GLY A 17 1.60 -44.19 14.21
N VAL A 18 0.89 -43.84 15.28
CA VAL A 18 1.13 -42.79 16.28
C VAL A 18 2.51 -42.94 16.96
N THR A 19 3.23 -41.83 17.22
CA THR A 19 3.85 -41.55 18.54
C THR A 19 4.37 -40.11 18.65
N GLU A 20 3.87 -39.46 19.71
CA GLU A 20 4.24 -38.19 20.31
C GLU A 20 5.67 -38.21 20.88
N ILE A 21 6.44 -37.11 20.78
CA ILE A 21 7.47 -36.69 21.75
C ILE A 21 8.05 -35.28 21.42
N ARG A 22 7.88 -34.40 22.41
CA ARG A 22 8.73 -33.27 22.87
C ARG A 22 8.98 -32.03 22.01
N ARG A 23 8.42 -30.93 22.54
CA ARG A 23 8.91 -29.55 22.46
C ARG A 23 10.41 -29.48 22.83
N GLY A 24 11.22 -28.93 21.95
CA GLY A 24 12.61 -28.57 22.19
C GLY A 24 12.94 -27.28 21.45
N TRP A 25 13.13 -26.21 22.22
CA TRP A 25 13.62 -24.93 21.74
C TRP A 25 15.07 -25.08 21.28
N LEU A 26 15.36 -24.79 20.02
CA LEU A 26 16.72 -24.64 19.51
C LEU A 26 16.78 -23.39 18.64
N THR A 27 17.54 -22.43 19.15
CA THR A 27 18.02 -21.20 18.49
C THR A 27 18.81 -21.53 17.21
N PRO A 28 18.77 -20.68 16.16
CA PRO A 28 19.54 -20.91 14.95
C PRO A 28 21.04 -20.57 15.15
N PRO A 29 21.98 -21.30 14.53
CA PRO A 29 23.37 -20.89 14.48
C PRO A 29 23.64 -19.94 13.29
N ASP A 30 24.54 -18.99 13.52
CA ASP A 30 25.14 -18.10 12.53
C ASP A 30 25.73 -18.88 11.35
N ILE A 31 25.17 -18.68 10.14
CA ILE A 31 25.76 -19.16 8.89
C ILE A 31 26.67 -18.06 8.35
N LEU A 32 27.95 -18.16 8.71
CA LEU A 32 29.07 -17.53 8.00
C LEU A 32 29.20 -18.18 6.61
N ILE A 33 28.74 -17.49 5.57
CA ILE A 33 29.00 -17.88 4.18
C ILE A 33 30.43 -17.42 3.83
N THR A 34 31.39 -18.35 3.91
CA THR A 34 32.68 -18.20 3.27
C THR A 34 32.55 -18.57 1.78
N TYR A 35 32.66 -17.58 0.89
CA TYR A 35 32.78 -17.82 -0.55
C TYR A 35 34.13 -18.49 -0.83
N THR A 36 34.12 -19.80 -1.10
CA THR A 36 35.24 -20.48 -1.72
C THR A 36 35.13 -20.32 -3.24
N ALA A 37 36.05 -19.55 -3.81
CA ALA A 37 36.16 -19.34 -5.24
C ALA A 37 36.52 -20.66 -5.95
N ARG A 38 35.54 -21.30 -6.59
CA ARG A 38 35.80 -22.38 -7.56
C ARG A 38 36.17 -21.78 -8.91
N ARG A 39 37.43 -22.01 -9.24
CA ARG A 39 38.13 -21.69 -10.48
C ARG A 39 37.57 -22.55 -11.63
N PHE A 40 36.87 -21.93 -12.60
CA PHE A 40 36.58 -22.55 -13.90
C PHE A 40 37.52 -21.99 -14.99
N PRO A 41 37.83 -22.76 -16.05
CA PRO A 41 39.00 -22.55 -16.88
C PRO A 41 38.77 -21.55 -18.01
N ARG A 42 39.85 -20.82 -18.31
CA ARG A 42 40.12 -19.98 -19.48
C ARG A 42 39.51 -20.54 -20.77
N TRP A 43 38.67 -19.74 -21.43
CA TRP A 43 38.45 -19.81 -22.87
C TRP A 43 38.71 -18.46 -23.54
N LEU A 44 39.27 -18.56 -24.74
CA LEU A 44 39.87 -17.54 -25.59
C LEU A 44 39.06 -16.22 -25.68
N SER A 45 39.67 -15.13 -25.24
CA SER A 45 39.24 -13.78 -25.63
C SER A 45 39.84 -13.44 -26.99
N VAL A 46 39.05 -13.58 -28.07
CA VAL A 46 39.39 -13.00 -29.37
C VAL A 46 39.28 -11.48 -29.24
N ARG A 47 40.45 -10.85 -29.17
CA ARG A 47 40.64 -9.41 -29.03
C ARG A 47 40.48 -8.75 -30.40
N LEU A 48 39.31 -8.20 -30.70
CA LEU A 48 39.12 -7.31 -31.86
C LEU A 48 39.83 -5.97 -31.59
N LYS A 49 40.84 -5.68 -32.43
CA LYS A 49 41.54 -4.38 -32.48
C LYS A 49 40.63 -3.34 -33.15
N PRO A 50 40.46 -2.13 -32.59
CA PRO A 50 40.07 -0.97 -33.37
C PRO A 50 41.32 -0.27 -33.95
N SER A 51 41.31 0.01 -35.25
CA SER A 51 42.37 0.79 -35.92
C SER A 51 42.21 2.29 -35.63
N PRO A 52 43.31 3.08 -35.59
CA PRO A 52 43.25 4.49 -35.24
C PRO A 52 42.99 5.37 -36.46
N ARG A 53 42.02 6.27 -36.38
CA ARG A 53 42.04 7.53 -37.13
C ARG A 53 41.90 8.71 -36.19
N VAL A 54 42.99 9.48 -36.15
CA VAL A 54 43.16 10.75 -35.47
C VAL A 54 42.43 11.83 -36.28
N MET A 55 41.55 12.59 -35.65
CA MET A 55 41.25 13.97 -36.05
C MET A 55 41.05 14.84 -34.80
N LYS A 56 41.76 15.96 -34.78
CA LYS A 56 41.98 16.87 -33.66
C LYS A 56 40.82 17.89 -33.50
N SER A 57 40.69 18.35 -32.25
CA SER A 57 40.18 19.67 -31.80
C SER A 57 38.65 19.82 -31.78
N ARG A 58 38.00 20.42 -30.77
CA ARG A 58 38.40 21.48 -29.83
C ARG A 58 37.73 21.28 -28.46
N ARG A 59 38.45 21.63 -27.39
CA ARG A 59 37.90 21.83 -26.03
C ARG A 59 37.23 23.21 -25.97
N ALA A 60 36.00 23.28 -25.46
CA ALA A 60 35.39 24.53 -25.00
C ALA A 60 35.30 24.52 -23.47
N ARG A 61 35.87 25.54 -22.84
CA ARG A 61 35.75 25.86 -21.41
C ARG A 61 34.41 26.57 -21.15
N PRO A 62 33.79 26.47 -19.96
CA PRO A 62 32.67 27.31 -19.56
C PRO A 62 33.17 28.65 -18.98
N PRO A 63 32.39 29.75 -19.05
CA PRO A 63 32.70 30.99 -18.34
C PRO A 63 32.15 30.99 -16.89
N PRO A 64 32.72 31.80 -15.99
CA PRO A 64 32.37 31.82 -14.57
C PRO A 64 31.44 32.99 -14.15
N GLY A 65 30.68 32.76 -13.08
CA GLY A 65 30.39 33.75 -12.01
C GLY A 65 29.28 34.80 -12.23
N GLY A 66 28.36 34.90 -11.26
CA GLY A 66 27.50 36.07 -11.08
C GLY A 66 26.31 35.86 -10.13
N LEU A 67 26.49 36.16 -8.85
CA LEU A 67 25.43 36.38 -7.85
C LEU A 67 24.52 37.56 -8.26
N PHE A 68 23.21 37.48 -8.01
CA PHE A 68 22.40 38.59 -7.51
C PHE A 68 21.15 38.10 -6.75
N VAL A 69 20.76 38.88 -5.75
CA VAL A 69 19.87 38.59 -4.62
C VAL A 69 18.56 39.41 -4.73
N VAL A 70 17.43 38.73 -4.48
CA VAL A 70 16.17 39.11 -3.75
C VAL A 70 15.22 40.23 -4.26
N LEU A 71 13.93 39.83 -4.34
CA LEU A 71 12.61 40.50 -4.08
C LEU A 71 11.64 40.08 -5.20
N GLY A 72 10.40 39.62 -5.01
CA GLY A 72 9.45 39.61 -3.92
C GLY A 72 8.05 39.64 -4.55
N ALA A 73 7.05 39.12 -3.83
CA ALA A 73 5.61 39.37 -3.97
C ALA A 73 4.70 38.44 -4.85
N ALA A 74 3.72 37.90 -4.11
CA ALA A 74 2.27 37.97 -4.36
C ALA A 74 1.55 36.78 -5.03
N ARG A 75 0.77 36.12 -4.15
CA ARG A 75 -0.37 35.23 -4.37
C ARG A 75 -1.39 35.78 -5.38
N ARG A 76 -2.03 34.90 -6.15
CA ARG A 76 -3.47 34.93 -6.53
C ARG A 76 -3.90 33.53 -6.98
N GLY A 77 -4.93 32.99 -6.34
CA GLY A 77 -5.52 31.68 -6.69
C GLY A 77 -6.48 31.76 -7.88
N PRO A 78 -6.89 30.61 -8.46
CA PRO A 78 -7.91 30.58 -9.50
C PRO A 78 -9.31 30.27 -8.93
N HIS A 79 -10.24 31.18 -9.20
CA HIS A 79 -11.68 30.93 -9.22
C HIS A 79 -12.01 29.91 -10.33
N LEU A 80 -12.71 28.82 -9.99
CA LEU A 80 -13.30 27.92 -10.97
C LEU A 80 -14.78 28.24 -11.17
N GLN A 81 -15.08 28.74 -12.37
CA GLN A 81 -16.40 29.01 -12.91
C GLN A 81 -17.11 27.70 -13.28
N CYS A 82 -18.30 27.51 -12.74
CA CYS A 82 -19.21 26.43 -13.10
C CYS A 82 -19.99 26.83 -14.39
N GLN A 83 -19.60 26.26 -15.54
CA GLN A 83 -20.28 26.50 -16.82
C GLN A 83 -21.43 25.51 -17.02
N ARG A 84 -22.65 26.06 -17.09
CA ARG A 84 -23.87 25.40 -17.57
C ARG A 84 -23.74 25.09 -19.07
N ARG A 85 -23.90 23.84 -19.48
CA ARG A 85 -24.14 23.46 -20.89
C ARG A 85 -25.64 23.32 -21.17
N ARG A 86 -26.10 24.04 -22.19
CA ARG A 86 -27.45 23.96 -22.76
C ARG A 86 -27.54 22.84 -23.81
N HIS A 87 -28.72 22.23 -23.89
CA HIS A 87 -29.13 21.19 -24.83
C HIS A 87 -29.23 21.66 -26.30
N ARG A 88 -29.09 20.71 -27.25
CA ARG A 88 -29.61 20.83 -28.63
C ARG A 88 -30.14 19.48 -29.17
N THR A 89 -31.47 19.39 -29.15
CA THR A 89 -32.50 18.70 -29.97
C THR A 89 -32.19 17.73 -31.13
N GLY A 90 -33.02 16.66 -31.19
CA GLY A 90 -33.63 16.02 -32.40
C GLY A 90 -33.63 14.48 -32.33
N ARG A 91 -34.63 13.67 -32.73
CA ARG A 91 -36.04 13.80 -33.16
C ARG A 91 -36.64 12.35 -33.18
N PHE A 92 -37.76 12.12 -32.48
CA PHE A 92 -38.88 11.16 -32.70
C PHE A 92 -38.69 9.61 -32.72
N HIS A 93 -39.41 8.90 -31.82
CA HIS A 93 -40.70 8.23 -32.10
C HIS A 93 -41.48 7.89 -30.80
N ASP A 94 -42.81 7.91 -30.92
CA ASP A 94 -43.90 7.81 -29.90
C ASP A 94 -43.99 6.40 -29.23
N HIS A 95 -44.66 6.11 -28.10
CA HIS A 95 -45.88 6.60 -27.42
C HIS A 95 -45.91 6.05 -25.94
N PRO A 96 -46.92 6.36 -25.08
CA PRO A 96 -46.72 6.77 -23.67
C PRO A 96 -47.28 5.77 -22.63
N ILE A 97 -47.13 6.06 -21.32
CA ILE A 97 -48.15 5.90 -20.27
C ILE A 97 -47.68 6.60 -18.97
N VAL A 98 -48.43 7.67 -18.62
CA VAL A 98 -48.89 8.16 -17.29
C VAL A 98 -47.86 8.17 -16.13
N GLY A 99 -47.41 9.33 -15.63
CA GLY A 99 -48.16 10.30 -14.80
C GLY A 99 -47.96 9.91 -13.32
N GLU A 100 -47.23 10.66 -12.49
CA GLU A 100 -47.86 11.56 -11.52
C GLU A 100 -46.87 12.60 -10.94
N ALA A 101 -47.43 13.75 -10.61
CA ALA A 101 -46.78 15.00 -10.25
C ALA A 101 -46.80 15.26 -8.74
N PHE A 102 -45.79 15.99 -8.26
CA PHE A 102 -45.77 16.68 -6.97
C PHE A 102 -46.71 17.91 -6.97
N PRO A 103 -47.35 18.23 -5.83
CA PRO A 103 -47.73 19.61 -5.46
C PRO A 103 -46.82 20.09 -4.31
N SER A 104 -46.07 21.19 -4.43
CA SER A 104 -46.45 22.62 -4.46
C SER A 104 -47.07 23.16 -3.17
N CYS A 105 -46.37 24.13 -2.58
CA CYS A 105 -46.81 25.05 -1.53
C CYS A 105 -48.15 25.74 -1.84
N GLY A 106 -48.91 26.03 -0.78
CA GLY A 106 -50.05 26.92 -0.79
C GLY A 106 -50.28 27.54 0.59
N GLU A 107 -50.26 28.87 0.62
CA GLU A 107 -50.54 29.77 1.74
C GLU A 107 -52.00 29.70 2.22
N ARG A 108 -52.24 30.11 3.49
CA ARG A 108 -53.44 30.76 4.09
C ARG A 108 -53.32 30.67 5.62
N ALA A 109 -53.80 31.56 6.47
CA ALA A 109 -54.43 32.87 6.39
C ALA A 109 -54.35 33.49 7.80
N VAL A 110 -54.46 34.81 7.87
CA VAL A 110 -54.52 35.63 9.09
C VAL A 110 -55.93 35.56 9.69
N GLU A 111 -56.05 35.44 11.02
CA GLU A 111 -57.26 35.84 11.73
C GLU A 111 -56.94 36.45 13.10
N GLU A 112 -57.58 37.59 13.34
CA GLU A 112 -57.42 38.58 14.40
C GLU A 112 -58.59 38.46 15.38
N GLN A 113 -58.34 38.55 16.70
CA GLN A 113 -59.34 38.99 17.68
C GLN A 113 -58.73 39.35 19.06
N ARG A 114 -58.70 40.66 19.35
CA ARG A 114 -59.13 41.40 20.58
C ARG A 114 -59.10 40.60 21.91
N GLY A 115 -58.46 41.02 23.00
CA GLY A 115 -58.30 42.36 23.57
C GLY A 115 -59.10 42.44 24.89
N ILE A 116 -58.42 42.48 26.04
CA ILE A 116 -58.93 43.00 27.32
C ILE A 116 -57.76 43.65 28.08
N ASP A 117 -57.86 44.96 28.26
CA ASP A 117 -57.11 45.77 29.21
C ASP A 117 -57.69 45.61 30.62
N THR A 118 -56.83 45.46 31.63
CA THR A 118 -57.07 46.03 32.97
C THR A 118 -55.75 46.53 33.54
N THR A 119 -55.79 47.80 33.95
CA THR A 119 -54.74 48.67 34.48
C THR A 119 -54.26 48.33 35.89
N ASP A 120 -53.01 48.73 36.15
CA ASP A 120 -52.40 49.23 37.38
C ASP A 120 -52.63 48.51 38.71
N ASP A 121 -51.54 48.04 39.31
CA ASP A 121 -51.09 48.57 40.61
C ASP A 121 -49.62 48.22 40.84
N GLY A 122 -48.83 49.23 41.22
CA GLY A 122 -47.41 49.10 41.52
C GLY A 122 -47.16 48.33 42.82
N PHE A 123 -46.13 47.49 42.81
CA PHE A 123 -45.44 47.08 44.03
C PHE A 123 -43.97 46.78 43.71
N ASP A 124 -43.08 47.57 44.28
CA ASP A 124 -41.64 47.36 44.28
C ASP A 124 -41.31 46.00 44.91
N HIS A 125 -40.77 45.09 44.10
CA HIS A 125 -40.09 43.90 44.59
C HIS A 125 -38.65 43.86 44.07
N TYR A 126 -37.76 44.35 44.93
CA TYR A 126 -36.38 43.89 45.03
C TYR A 126 -36.42 42.39 45.37
N GLY A 127 -36.57 41.56 44.34
CA GLY A 127 -36.52 40.11 44.45
C GLY A 127 -35.28 39.64 43.74
N ASP A 128 -34.26 39.27 44.52
CA ASP A 128 -33.11 38.54 44.03
C ASP A 128 -33.60 37.34 43.20
N HIS A 129 -33.43 37.41 41.89
CA HIS A 129 -33.51 36.27 41.00
C HIS A 129 -32.29 35.37 41.26
N TYR A 130 -32.28 34.71 42.41
CA TYR A 130 -31.54 33.46 42.54
C TYR A 130 -32.35 32.41 41.79
N ASP A 131 -32.04 32.25 40.51
CA ASP A 131 -32.51 31.14 39.69
C ASP A 131 -32.06 29.82 40.32
N ALA A 132 -32.90 29.30 41.22
CA ALA A 132 -32.69 28.06 41.98
C ALA A 132 -32.75 26.79 41.10
N ASN A 133 -32.65 26.93 39.77
CA ASN A 133 -32.71 25.86 38.78
C ASN A 133 -31.45 25.75 37.89
N ASP A 134 -30.40 26.53 38.15
CA ASP A 134 -29.14 26.42 37.38
C ASP A 134 -28.15 25.38 37.94
N HIS A 135 -28.39 24.90 39.17
CA HIS A 135 -27.47 23.98 39.86
C HIS A 135 -27.67 22.50 39.49
N ASP A 136 -28.76 22.15 38.78
CA ASP A 136 -29.12 20.77 38.44
C ASP A 136 -28.95 20.45 36.93
N ARG A 137 -28.69 21.45 36.08
CA ARG A 137 -28.38 21.23 34.65
C ARG A 137 -26.92 20.90 34.36
N THR A 138 -26.07 21.03 35.37
CA THR A 138 -24.62 20.87 35.28
C THR A 138 -24.25 19.54 35.95
N MET A 139 -24.33 18.43 35.21
CA MET A 139 -23.20 17.49 35.30
C MET A 139 -21.96 18.37 35.16
N SER A 140 -21.22 18.59 36.26
CA SER A 140 -20.23 19.66 36.38
C SER A 140 -19.45 19.80 35.07
N ALA A 141 -19.30 21.00 34.50
CA ALA A 141 -18.56 21.19 33.25
C ALA A 141 -17.16 20.53 33.30
N PHE A 142 -16.58 20.42 34.50
CA PHE A 142 -15.36 19.68 34.80
C PHE A 142 -15.48 18.15 34.74
N ALA A 143 -16.62 17.58 35.10
CA ALA A 143 -16.92 16.16 34.88
C ALA A 143 -17.03 15.85 33.39
N THR A 144 -17.73 16.69 32.60
CA THR A 144 -17.79 16.57 31.14
C THR A 144 -16.40 16.68 30.50
N LEU A 145 -15.54 17.58 30.99
CA LEU A 145 -14.14 17.66 30.56
C LEU A 145 -13.33 16.40 30.88
N LEU A 146 -13.58 15.76 32.02
CA LEU A 146 -12.90 14.53 32.40
C LEU A 146 -13.32 13.39 31.46
N GLU A 147 -14.61 13.25 31.19
CA GLU A 147 -15.14 12.28 30.21
C GLU A 147 -14.59 12.55 28.80
N LEU A 148 -14.59 13.82 28.36
CA LEU A 148 -14.01 14.22 27.07
C LEU A 148 -12.53 13.81 26.98
N GLN A 149 -11.77 13.98 28.06
CA GLN A 149 -10.38 13.52 28.11
C GLN A 149 -10.25 12.00 28.02
N GLU A 150 -11.14 11.23 28.64
CA GLU A 150 -11.12 9.77 28.53
C GLU A 150 -11.31 9.32 27.07
N HIS A 151 -12.24 9.96 26.34
CA HIS A 151 -12.39 9.71 24.89
C HIS A 151 -11.14 10.12 24.11
N ASP A 152 -10.54 11.27 24.42
CA ASP A 152 -9.32 11.74 23.77
C ASP A 152 -8.12 10.79 24.00
N VAL A 153 -7.96 10.26 25.21
CA VAL A 153 -6.97 9.22 25.53
C VAL A 153 -7.26 7.94 24.74
N LYS A 154 -8.53 7.53 24.66
CA LYS A 154 -8.94 6.37 23.86
C LYS A 154 -8.64 6.57 22.37
N LEU A 155 -8.88 7.76 21.81
CA LEU A 155 -8.53 8.10 20.43
C LEU A 155 -7.02 8.02 20.18
N ASP A 156 -6.20 8.50 21.13
CA ASP A 156 -4.74 8.41 21.05
C ASP A 156 -4.27 6.94 21.10
N GLN A 157 -4.88 6.11 21.96
CA GLN A 157 -4.62 4.67 22.02
C GLN A 157 -5.00 3.97 20.72
N LEU A 158 -6.16 4.29 20.12
CA LEU A 158 -6.59 3.73 18.84
C LEU A 158 -5.66 4.14 17.71
N ARG A 159 -5.23 5.40 17.65
CA ARG A 159 -4.25 5.88 16.69
C ARG A 159 -2.93 5.13 16.82
N HIS A 160 -2.46 4.92 18.05
CA HIS A 160 -1.25 4.14 18.31
C HIS A 160 -1.42 2.67 17.90
N ARG A 161 -2.53 2.02 18.29
CA ARG A 161 -2.86 0.63 17.92
C ARG A 161 -2.87 0.44 16.41
N ARG A 162 -3.46 1.37 15.66
CA ARG A 162 -3.50 1.37 14.18
C ARG A 162 -2.12 1.48 13.54
N ALA A 163 -1.25 2.30 14.12
CA ALA A 163 0.12 2.48 13.65
C ALA A 163 1.00 1.26 13.99
N ALA A 164 0.77 0.63 15.15
CA ALA A 164 1.53 -0.48 15.67
C ALA A 164 1.01 -1.87 15.25
N LEU A 165 0.10 -1.95 14.27
CA LEU A 165 -0.41 -3.22 13.77
C LEU A 165 0.75 -4.11 13.26
N PRO A 166 0.92 -5.34 13.79
CA PRO A 166 2.05 -6.22 13.43
C PRO A 166 2.01 -6.63 11.95
N ASP A 167 0.81 -6.71 11.37
CA ASP A 167 0.61 -7.03 9.96
C ASP A 167 1.29 -6.04 9.02
N ARG A 168 1.57 -4.79 9.45
CA ARG A 168 2.36 -3.84 8.65
C ARG A 168 3.79 -4.30 8.47
N ALA A 169 4.43 -4.79 9.54
CA ALA A 169 5.80 -5.29 9.49
C ALA A 169 5.89 -6.58 8.66
N GLU A 170 4.88 -7.45 8.78
CA GLU A 170 4.76 -8.65 7.95
C GLU A 170 4.58 -8.30 6.47
N LEU A 171 3.68 -7.36 6.15
CA LEU A 171 3.45 -6.90 4.77
C LEU A 171 4.73 -6.35 4.13
N VAL A 172 5.51 -5.54 4.86
CA VAL A 172 6.80 -5.02 4.37
C VAL A 172 7.78 -6.17 4.09
N THR A 173 7.85 -7.14 4.99
CA THR A 173 8.75 -8.29 4.86
C THR A 173 8.38 -9.16 3.65
N GLN A 174 7.10 -9.48 3.50
CA GLN A 174 6.59 -10.28 2.38
C GLN A 174 6.72 -9.53 1.06
N THR A 175 6.43 -8.22 1.02
CA THR A 175 6.61 -7.39 -0.18
C THR A 175 8.07 -7.39 -0.64
N LYS A 176 9.02 -7.30 0.31
CA LYS A 176 10.45 -7.38 0.01
C LYS A 176 10.85 -8.76 -0.51
N ALA A 177 10.36 -9.84 0.11
CA ALA A 177 10.64 -11.19 -0.37
C ALA A 177 10.08 -11.42 -1.79
N ASN A 178 8.89 -10.89 -2.07
CA ASN A 178 8.22 -10.95 -3.36
C ASN A 178 9.00 -10.19 -4.45
N SER A 179 9.51 -9.00 -4.13
CA SER A 179 10.31 -8.20 -5.08
C SER A 179 11.67 -8.83 -5.38
N VAL A 180 12.32 -9.44 -4.38
CA VAL A 180 13.57 -10.20 -4.59
C VAL A 180 13.33 -11.39 -5.51
N LEU A 181 12.28 -12.19 -5.24
CA LEU A 181 11.95 -13.33 -6.10
C LEU A 181 11.55 -12.91 -7.51
N ALA A 182 10.83 -11.79 -7.66
CA ALA A 182 10.49 -11.25 -8.98
C ALA A 182 11.75 -10.85 -9.78
N ALA A 183 12.76 -10.29 -9.12
CA ALA A 183 14.04 -9.97 -9.75
C ALA A 183 14.82 -11.23 -10.14
N GLU A 184 14.80 -12.28 -9.31
CA GLU A 184 15.39 -13.59 -9.62
C GLU A 184 14.72 -14.21 -10.86
N ILE A 185 13.38 -14.25 -10.91
CA ILE A 185 12.62 -14.74 -12.06
C ILE A 185 12.97 -13.96 -13.33
N ALA A 186 13.05 -12.63 -13.24
CA ALA A 186 13.39 -11.79 -14.39
C ALA A 186 14.80 -12.07 -14.91
N ALA A 187 15.77 -12.30 -14.02
CA ALA A 187 17.13 -12.67 -14.41
C ALA A 187 17.17 -14.03 -15.10
N THR A 188 16.57 -15.07 -14.50
CA THR A 188 16.51 -16.42 -15.11
C THR A 188 15.77 -16.41 -16.44
N SER A 189 14.69 -15.63 -16.56
CA SER A 189 13.95 -15.48 -17.82
C SER A 189 14.80 -14.81 -18.89
N ALA A 190 15.61 -13.82 -18.53
CA ALA A 190 16.51 -13.17 -19.49
C ALA A 190 17.60 -14.12 -19.99
N ASP A 191 18.15 -14.96 -19.11
CA ASP A 191 19.11 -16.01 -19.47
C ASP A 191 18.46 -17.07 -20.39
N HIS A 192 17.24 -17.50 -20.05
CA HIS A 192 16.46 -18.41 -20.88
C HIS A 192 16.21 -17.84 -22.29
N ASP A 193 15.84 -16.57 -22.39
CA ASP A 193 15.64 -15.91 -23.68
C ASP A 193 16.92 -15.83 -24.53
N VAL A 194 18.09 -15.76 -23.90
CA VAL A 194 19.38 -15.83 -24.63
C VAL A 194 19.55 -17.21 -25.27
N VAL A 195 19.34 -18.28 -24.51
CA VAL A 195 19.43 -19.66 -25.01
C VAL A 195 18.41 -19.91 -26.11
N ALA A 196 17.15 -19.50 -25.90
CA ALA A 196 16.08 -19.67 -26.88
C ALA A 196 16.35 -18.93 -28.20
N ARG A 197 16.95 -17.73 -28.14
CA ARG A 197 17.36 -16.99 -29.35
C ARG A 197 18.48 -17.71 -30.11
N GLU A 198 19.46 -18.26 -29.40
CA GLU A 198 20.56 -18.98 -30.04
C GLU A 198 20.08 -20.29 -30.65
N GLN A 199 19.23 -21.04 -29.95
CA GLN A 199 18.57 -22.23 -30.48
C GLN A 199 17.85 -21.89 -31.80
N LYS A 200 17.00 -20.87 -31.80
CA LYS A 200 16.27 -20.43 -33.00
C LYS A 200 17.21 -20.06 -34.14
N ARG A 201 18.31 -19.36 -33.86
CA ARG A 201 19.32 -19.00 -34.86
C ARG A 201 19.96 -20.24 -35.50
N LEU A 202 20.21 -21.29 -34.71
CA LEU A 202 20.74 -22.55 -35.20
C LEU A 202 19.71 -23.32 -36.02
N GLU A 203 18.44 -23.36 -35.59
CA GLU A 203 17.33 -23.94 -36.34
C GLU A 203 17.14 -23.28 -37.71
N ASP A 204 17.20 -21.94 -37.77
CA ASP A 204 17.16 -21.19 -39.03
C ASP A 204 18.36 -21.54 -39.93
N ALA A 205 19.55 -21.77 -39.34
CA ALA A 205 20.73 -22.20 -40.07
C ALA A 205 20.60 -23.63 -40.63
N VAL A 206 20.00 -24.54 -39.87
CA VAL A 206 19.65 -25.89 -40.33
C VAL A 206 18.70 -25.81 -41.51
N ALA A 207 17.63 -25.00 -41.42
CA ALA A 207 16.68 -24.82 -42.51
C ALA A 207 17.35 -24.38 -43.81
N MET A 208 18.26 -23.39 -43.74
CA MET A 208 19.02 -22.95 -44.92
C MET A 208 19.91 -24.06 -45.52
N VAL A 209 20.56 -24.86 -44.68
CA VAL A 209 21.41 -25.97 -45.14
C VAL A 209 20.56 -27.06 -45.79
N VAL A 210 19.42 -27.39 -45.19
CA VAL A 210 18.46 -28.39 -45.70
C VAL A 210 17.89 -27.94 -47.05
N ASP A 211 17.50 -26.69 -47.19
CA ASP A 211 16.96 -26.17 -48.46
C ASP A 211 18.02 -26.18 -49.56
N LYS A 212 19.28 -25.85 -49.23
CA LYS A 212 20.38 -25.96 -50.18
C LYS A 212 20.63 -27.41 -50.58
N ALA A 213 20.67 -28.34 -49.64
CA ALA A 213 20.86 -29.77 -49.92
C ALA A 213 19.75 -30.32 -50.83
N LYS A 214 18.49 -29.95 -50.59
CA LYS A 214 17.36 -30.31 -51.46
C LYS A 214 17.50 -29.76 -52.87
N ALA A 215 18.02 -28.53 -53.02
CA ALA A 215 18.25 -27.94 -54.34
C ALA A 215 19.34 -28.68 -55.12
N GLU A 216 20.44 -29.07 -54.45
CA GLU A 216 21.50 -29.87 -55.07
C GLU A 216 21.04 -31.30 -55.40
N ASP A 217 20.27 -31.95 -54.52
CA ASP A 217 19.62 -33.24 -54.79
C ASP A 217 18.74 -33.16 -56.05
N LYS A 218 17.90 -32.12 -56.14
CA LYS A 218 17.04 -31.91 -57.31
C LYS A 218 17.84 -31.76 -58.60
N LYS A 219 18.99 -31.08 -58.57
CA LYS A 219 19.88 -30.96 -59.74
C LYS A 219 20.49 -32.31 -60.10
N LEU A 220 20.98 -33.06 -59.11
CA LEU A 220 21.58 -34.38 -59.29
C LEU A 220 20.62 -35.35 -60.02
N TYR A 221 19.34 -35.32 -59.65
CA TYR A 221 18.31 -36.19 -60.24
C TYR A 221 17.56 -35.57 -61.45
N SER A 222 17.90 -34.35 -61.86
CA SER A 222 17.19 -33.66 -62.96
C SER A 222 17.46 -34.27 -64.35
N GLY A 223 18.50 -35.09 -64.50
CA GLY A 223 18.97 -35.61 -65.80
C GLY A 223 19.63 -34.56 -66.71
N THR A 224 19.73 -33.30 -66.27
CA THR A 224 20.32 -32.19 -67.04
C THR A 224 21.85 -32.25 -67.06
N ILE A 225 22.47 -32.87 -66.05
CA ILE A 225 23.92 -32.98 -65.89
C ILE A 225 24.35 -34.39 -66.28
N SER A 226 25.12 -34.49 -67.37
CA SER A 226 25.57 -35.77 -67.92
C SER A 226 27.06 -36.05 -67.66
N ALA A 227 27.82 -35.03 -67.25
CA ALA A 227 29.24 -35.15 -67.01
C ALA A 227 29.51 -35.89 -65.69
N PRO A 228 30.21 -37.04 -65.68
CA PRO A 228 30.43 -37.83 -64.46
C PRO A 228 31.13 -37.06 -63.34
N LYS A 229 32.05 -36.16 -63.71
CA LYS A 229 32.79 -35.32 -62.76
C LYS A 229 31.89 -34.30 -62.04
N GLU A 230 30.90 -33.75 -62.74
CA GLU A 230 29.95 -32.79 -62.17
C GLU A 230 28.98 -33.49 -61.21
N LEU A 231 28.52 -34.70 -61.55
CA LEU A 231 27.70 -35.52 -60.65
C LEU A 231 28.43 -35.85 -59.35
N GLN A 232 29.70 -36.27 -59.44
CA GLN A 232 30.52 -36.52 -58.24
C GLN A 232 30.68 -35.26 -57.38
N SER A 233 30.92 -34.10 -58.01
CA SER A 233 31.04 -32.83 -57.29
C SER A 233 29.76 -32.47 -56.53
N ILE A 234 28.58 -32.71 -57.11
CA ILE A 234 27.29 -32.45 -56.47
C ILE A 234 27.07 -33.42 -55.30
N GLN A 235 27.39 -34.71 -55.48
CA GLN A 235 27.32 -35.70 -54.39
C GLN A 235 28.22 -35.34 -53.21
N ASP A 236 29.45 -34.88 -53.49
CA ASP A 236 30.40 -34.44 -52.47
C ASP A 236 29.88 -33.18 -51.75
N GLU A 237 29.25 -32.25 -52.47
CA GLU A 237 28.61 -31.06 -51.88
C GLU A 237 27.44 -31.44 -50.97
N ILE A 238 26.54 -32.32 -51.41
CA ILE A 238 25.44 -32.83 -50.58
C ILE A 238 25.97 -33.52 -49.33
N ALA A 239 27.00 -34.37 -49.46
CA ALA A 239 27.64 -35.02 -48.33
C ALA A 239 28.24 -34.00 -47.35
N SER A 240 28.84 -32.92 -47.85
CA SER A 240 29.35 -31.82 -47.01
C SER A 240 28.23 -31.04 -46.32
N LEU A 241 27.12 -30.77 -47.00
CA LEU A 241 25.95 -30.09 -46.43
C LEU A 241 25.31 -30.94 -45.32
N ASN A 242 25.20 -32.25 -45.50
CA ASN A 242 24.69 -33.16 -44.47
C ASN A 242 25.58 -33.16 -43.22
N ARG A 243 26.90 -33.25 -43.37
CA ARG A 243 27.83 -33.13 -42.22
C ARG A 243 27.69 -31.79 -41.50
N ARG A 244 27.42 -30.71 -42.24
CA ARG A 244 27.18 -29.38 -41.64
C ARG A 244 25.85 -29.32 -40.90
N ARG A 245 24.79 -29.95 -41.43
CA ARG A 245 23.51 -30.09 -40.74
C ARG A 245 23.69 -30.83 -39.43
N ASP A 246 24.35 -31.99 -39.46
CA ASP A 246 24.56 -32.81 -38.26
C ASP A 246 25.29 -32.02 -37.16
N ALA A 247 26.32 -31.23 -37.52
CA ALA A 247 27.03 -30.37 -36.56
C ALA A 247 26.15 -29.23 -35.99
N LEU A 248 25.19 -28.72 -36.78
CA LEU A 248 24.22 -27.73 -36.30
C LEU A 248 23.17 -28.38 -35.38
N ASP A 249 22.70 -29.58 -35.71
CA ASP A 249 21.75 -30.35 -34.90
C ASP A 249 22.38 -30.69 -33.53
N ASP A 250 23.65 -31.10 -33.51
CA ASP A 250 24.41 -31.30 -32.25
C ASP A 250 24.47 -30.00 -31.43
N SER A 251 24.64 -28.85 -32.08
CA SER A 251 24.67 -27.55 -31.40
C SER A 251 23.30 -27.15 -30.84
N ILE A 252 22.21 -27.52 -31.53
CA ILE A 252 20.83 -27.31 -31.06
C ILE A 252 20.58 -28.16 -29.82
N LEU A 253 20.98 -29.44 -29.83
CA LEU A 253 20.85 -30.32 -28.66
C LEU A 253 21.54 -29.72 -27.43
N VAL A 254 22.75 -29.14 -27.61
CA VAL A 254 23.44 -28.43 -26.52
C VAL A 254 22.62 -27.24 -26.00
N GLN A 255 21.95 -26.45 -26.87
CA GLN A 255 21.09 -25.36 -26.38
C GLN A 255 19.87 -25.89 -25.63
N MET A 256 19.28 -27.00 -26.06
CA MET A 256 18.16 -27.64 -25.36
C MET A 256 18.57 -28.12 -23.96
N GLU A 257 19.75 -28.74 -23.83
CA GLU A 257 20.31 -29.15 -22.54
C GLU A 257 20.58 -27.94 -21.61
N LEU A 258 20.96 -26.79 -22.17
CA LEU A 258 21.13 -25.55 -21.41
C LEU A 258 19.79 -24.92 -20.97
N ALA A 259 18.72 -25.11 -21.75
CA ALA A 259 17.40 -24.58 -21.43
C ALA A 259 16.71 -25.35 -20.29
N GLU A 260 16.87 -26.67 -20.24
CA GLU A 260 16.22 -27.54 -19.24
C GLU A 260 16.37 -27.07 -17.78
N PRO A 261 17.58 -26.75 -17.26
CA PRO A 261 17.72 -26.26 -15.88
C PRO A 261 17.11 -24.86 -15.67
N LEU A 262 17.03 -24.03 -16.72
CA LEU A 262 16.41 -22.70 -16.64
C LEU A 262 14.89 -22.83 -16.56
N ASP A 263 14.30 -23.73 -17.35
CA ASP A 263 12.86 -24.05 -17.29
C ASP A 263 12.47 -24.59 -15.92
N GLU A 264 13.26 -25.51 -15.37
CA GLU A 264 13.01 -26.05 -14.03
C GLU A 264 13.09 -24.95 -12.96
N GLN A 265 14.07 -24.05 -13.05
CA GLN A 265 14.20 -22.90 -12.16
C GLN A 265 13.05 -21.91 -12.28
N LEU A 266 12.60 -21.62 -13.50
CA LEU A 266 11.44 -20.74 -13.74
C LEU A 266 10.16 -21.36 -13.18
N ALA A 267 9.94 -22.66 -13.39
CA ALA A 267 8.78 -23.37 -12.84
C ALA A 267 8.78 -23.36 -11.30
N LYS A 268 9.91 -23.68 -10.66
CA LYS A 268 10.06 -23.64 -9.20
C LYS A 268 9.85 -22.24 -8.64
N SER A 269 10.45 -21.23 -9.29
CA SER A 269 10.33 -19.84 -8.86
C SER A 269 8.91 -19.30 -9.06
N GLY A 270 8.23 -19.70 -10.15
CA GLY A 270 6.82 -19.40 -10.39
C GLY A 270 5.90 -20.00 -9.34
N ALA A 271 6.10 -21.25 -8.95
CA ALA A 271 5.35 -21.87 -7.85
C ALA A 271 5.58 -21.14 -6.51
N ARG A 272 6.83 -20.79 -6.21
CA ARG A 272 7.16 -20.01 -5.00
C ARG A 272 6.54 -18.61 -5.03
N LYS A 273 6.50 -17.97 -6.20
CA LYS A 273 5.87 -16.65 -6.41
C LYS A 273 4.38 -16.70 -6.14
N ALA A 274 3.68 -17.73 -6.64
CA ALA A 274 2.26 -17.92 -6.38
C ALA A 274 1.95 -18.07 -4.88
N VAL A 275 2.79 -18.80 -4.14
CA VAL A 275 2.66 -18.91 -2.67
C VAL A 275 2.87 -17.57 -1.98
N LEU A 276 3.93 -16.84 -2.33
CA LEU A 276 4.18 -15.51 -1.74
C LEU A 276 3.09 -14.49 -2.09
N ASP A 277 2.51 -14.57 -3.29
CA ASP A 277 1.38 -13.71 -3.68
C ASP A 277 0.12 -14.01 -2.86
N ALA A 278 -0.17 -15.29 -2.62
CA ALA A 278 -1.28 -15.69 -1.76
C ALA A 278 -1.08 -15.20 -0.32
N GLN A 279 0.14 -15.37 0.23
CA GLN A 279 0.48 -14.87 1.57
C GLN A 279 0.36 -13.35 1.68
N LEU A 280 0.87 -12.61 0.68
CA LEU A 280 0.78 -11.16 0.63
C LEU A 280 -0.68 -10.70 0.57
N HIS A 281 -1.51 -11.39 -0.20
CA HIS A 281 -2.94 -11.11 -0.25
C HIS A 281 -3.60 -11.35 1.12
N GLU A 282 -3.33 -12.48 1.77
CA GLU A 282 -3.88 -12.80 3.10
C GLU A 282 -3.50 -11.74 4.14
N VAL A 283 -2.22 -11.34 4.21
CA VAL A 283 -1.76 -10.31 5.15
C VAL A 283 -2.40 -8.96 4.84
N THR A 284 -2.57 -8.63 3.56
CA THR A 284 -3.24 -7.39 3.13
C THR A 284 -4.70 -7.36 3.59
N GLU A 285 -5.43 -8.46 3.41
CA GLU A 285 -6.84 -8.54 3.85
C GLU A 285 -6.96 -8.52 5.37
N ARG A 286 -6.06 -9.21 6.09
CA ARG A 286 -6.01 -9.18 7.55
C ARG A 286 -5.73 -7.77 8.09
N LEU A 287 -4.76 -7.07 7.50
CA LEU A 287 -4.45 -5.68 7.83
C LEU A 287 -5.66 -4.78 7.58
N ARG A 288 -6.30 -4.89 6.41
CA ARG A 288 -7.50 -4.10 6.07
C ARG A 288 -8.65 -4.34 7.05
N ALA A 289 -8.90 -5.59 7.42
CA ALA A 289 -9.94 -5.92 8.39
C ALA A 289 -9.62 -5.32 9.78
N ALA A 290 -8.37 -5.41 10.23
CA ALA A 290 -7.94 -4.82 11.50
C ALA A 290 -8.02 -3.29 11.49
N GLU A 291 -7.62 -2.65 10.40
CA GLU A 291 -7.75 -1.20 10.20
C GLU A 291 -9.23 -0.77 10.23
N LEU A 292 -10.10 -1.49 9.52
CA LEU A 292 -11.53 -1.19 9.49
C LEU A 292 -12.15 -1.26 10.89
N LEU A 293 -11.83 -2.29 11.68
CA LEU A 293 -12.32 -2.40 13.06
C LEU A 293 -11.87 -1.21 13.91
N ILE A 294 -10.61 -0.79 13.79
CA ILE A 294 -10.10 0.37 14.53
C ILE A 294 -10.76 1.66 14.03
N ASP A 295 -10.94 1.81 12.72
CA ASP A 295 -11.51 3.02 12.12
C ASP A 295 -12.99 3.15 12.52
N THR A 296 -13.75 2.06 12.57
CA THR A 296 -15.14 2.08 13.10
C THR A 296 -15.17 2.48 14.57
N GLU A 297 -14.32 1.89 15.41
CA GLU A 297 -14.22 2.27 16.83
C GLU A 297 -13.82 3.74 17.00
N ASN A 298 -12.87 4.22 16.18
CA ASN A 298 -12.43 5.60 16.16
C ASN A 298 -13.56 6.56 15.81
N THR A 299 -14.36 6.26 14.77
CA THR A 299 -15.49 7.10 14.38
C THR A 299 -16.54 7.22 15.49
N THR A 300 -16.85 6.13 16.20
CA THR A 300 -17.79 6.15 17.32
C THR A 300 -17.26 7.01 18.47
N VAL A 301 -16.02 6.78 18.89
CA VAL A 301 -15.41 7.53 20.00
C VAL A 301 -15.25 9.01 19.65
N GLN A 302 -14.94 9.34 18.39
CA GLN A 302 -14.85 10.71 17.92
C GLN A 302 -16.22 11.41 17.98
N ALA A 303 -17.30 10.74 17.55
CA ALA A 303 -18.65 11.28 17.63
C ALA A 303 -19.09 11.53 19.08
N GLU A 304 -18.80 10.60 19.99
CA GLU A 304 -19.05 10.76 21.44
C GLU A 304 -18.27 11.96 21.99
N ARG A 305 -16.99 12.07 21.64
CA ARG A 305 -16.11 13.19 22.03
C ARG A 305 -16.65 14.54 21.53
N ASP A 306 -17.12 14.61 20.29
CA ASP A 306 -17.65 15.85 19.70
C ASP A 306 -19.00 16.25 20.31
N GLN A 307 -19.84 15.28 20.67
CA GLN A 307 -21.07 15.53 21.42
C GLN A 307 -20.78 16.12 22.81
N LEU A 308 -19.79 15.59 23.54
CA LEU A 308 -19.38 16.15 24.83
C LEU A 308 -18.75 17.53 24.66
N ALA A 309 -17.91 17.72 23.64
CA ALA A 309 -17.28 19.01 23.35
C ALA A 309 -18.30 20.13 23.11
N SER A 310 -19.44 19.81 22.48
CA SER A 310 -20.53 20.78 22.25
C SER A 310 -21.25 21.25 23.53
N GLN A 311 -21.08 20.53 24.64
CA GLN A 311 -21.68 20.84 25.94
C GLN A 311 -20.74 21.66 26.84
N VAL A 312 -19.46 21.79 26.46
CA VAL A 312 -18.44 22.53 27.23
C VAL A 312 -18.36 23.97 26.72
N ASP A 313 -18.17 24.93 27.63
CA ASP A 313 -17.93 26.33 27.27
C ASP A 313 -16.74 26.45 26.28
N PRO A 314 -16.88 27.18 25.16
CA PRO A 314 -15.83 27.27 24.14
C PRO A 314 -14.49 27.81 24.65
N THR A 315 -14.49 28.71 25.64
CA THR A 315 -13.27 29.28 26.21
C THR A 315 -12.53 28.21 27.04
N LEU A 316 -13.28 27.47 27.84
CA LEU A 316 -12.74 26.37 28.64
C LEU A 316 -12.23 25.22 27.75
N LEU A 317 -12.97 24.87 26.69
CA LEU A 317 -12.56 23.88 25.71
C LEU A 317 -11.27 24.29 24.99
N ALA A 318 -11.13 25.55 24.59
CA ALA A 318 -9.91 26.06 23.97
C ALA A 318 -8.69 25.96 24.90
N GLN A 319 -8.86 26.27 26.19
CA GLN A 319 -7.81 26.09 27.20
C GLN A 319 -7.43 24.61 27.37
N TYR A 320 -8.43 23.73 27.42
CA TYR A 320 -8.22 22.28 27.46
C TYR A 320 -7.39 21.78 26.27
N GLU A 321 -7.77 22.16 25.04
CA GLU A 321 -7.09 21.69 23.82
C GLU A 321 -5.66 22.21 23.70
N GLU A 322 -5.38 23.44 24.17
CA GLU A 322 -4.02 23.97 24.27
C GLU A 322 -3.18 23.18 25.28
N LEU A 323 -3.72 22.95 26.48
CA LEU A 323 -3.05 22.16 27.51
C LEU A 323 -2.81 20.72 27.05
N ARG A 324 -3.75 20.11 26.34
CA ARG A 324 -3.63 18.74 25.83
C ARG A 324 -2.47 18.62 24.85
N ARG A 325 -2.35 19.57 23.91
CA ARG A 325 -1.23 19.62 22.95
C ARG A 325 0.11 19.83 23.66
N ARG A 326 0.15 20.69 24.67
CA ARG A 326 1.40 21.03 25.40
C ARG A 326 1.85 19.93 26.38
N LEU A 327 0.92 19.25 27.03
CA LEU A 327 1.19 18.32 28.13
C LEU A 327 1.09 16.83 27.75
N GLY A 328 1.14 16.53 26.44
CA GLY A 328 1.26 15.16 25.94
C GLY A 328 -0.04 14.34 26.02
N GLY A 329 -1.20 14.96 25.78
CA GLY A 329 -2.48 14.26 25.63
C GLY A 329 -3.40 14.27 26.86
N VAL A 330 -2.90 14.71 28.02
CA VAL A 330 -3.68 14.80 29.28
C VAL A 330 -3.62 16.22 29.82
N ALA A 331 -4.76 16.93 29.79
CA ALA A 331 -4.91 18.33 30.21
C ALA A 331 -5.60 18.50 31.57
N VAL A 332 -6.36 17.50 32.01
CA VAL A 332 -7.24 17.51 33.17
C VAL A 332 -6.84 16.40 34.13
N ALA A 333 -6.82 16.68 35.42
CA ALA A 333 -6.49 15.72 36.46
C ALA A 333 -7.49 15.79 37.61
N ARG A 334 -7.88 14.62 38.12
CA ARG A 334 -8.69 14.53 39.34
C ARG A 334 -7.82 14.86 40.57
N LEU A 335 -8.35 15.68 41.47
CA LEU A 335 -7.77 15.95 42.78
C LEU A 335 -8.33 14.93 43.77
N GLU A 336 -7.48 14.02 44.26
CA GLU A 336 -7.90 13.02 45.25
C GLU A 336 -7.17 13.23 46.56
N GLY A 337 -7.93 13.62 47.59
CA GLY A 337 -7.39 13.98 48.91
C GLY A 337 -6.52 15.23 48.83
N SER A 338 -5.20 15.04 48.81
CA SER A 338 -4.18 16.09 48.65
C SER A 338 -3.28 15.87 47.43
N SER A 339 -3.56 14.88 46.59
CA SER A 339 -2.69 14.49 45.47
C SER A 339 -3.34 14.76 44.11
N CYS A 340 -2.56 15.34 43.19
CA CYS A 340 -2.96 15.49 41.80
C CYS A 340 -2.80 14.16 41.06
N ARG A 341 -3.86 13.61 40.46
CA ARG A 341 -3.79 12.34 39.71
C ARG A 341 -3.09 12.44 38.35
N GLY A 342 -2.71 13.63 37.90
CA GLY A 342 -1.96 13.84 36.66
C GLY A 342 -0.44 13.78 36.82
N CYS A 343 0.11 14.38 37.89
CA CYS A 343 1.55 14.33 38.20
C CYS A 343 1.89 13.44 39.40
N HIS A 344 0.87 12.93 40.11
CA HIS A 344 0.99 12.11 41.32
C HIS A 344 1.72 12.78 42.50
N LEU A 345 1.94 14.10 42.44
CA LEU A 345 2.52 14.89 43.53
C LEU A 345 1.44 15.35 44.51
N GLN A 346 1.84 15.48 45.78
CA GLN A 346 1.02 16.08 46.83
C GLN A 346 1.09 17.60 46.74
N LEU A 347 -0.08 18.24 46.75
CA LEU A 347 -0.21 19.69 46.83
C LEU A 347 0.12 20.18 48.24
N ALA A 348 0.74 21.36 48.33
CA ALA A 348 0.99 22.01 49.61
C ALA A 348 -0.32 22.24 50.38
N ALA A 349 -0.29 22.09 51.71
CA ALA A 349 -1.49 22.22 52.53
C ALA A 349 -2.18 23.59 52.40
N VAL A 350 -1.40 24.66 52.26
CA VAL A 350 -1.89 26.03 52.03
C VAL A 350 -2.64 26.14 50.71
N GLU A 351 -2.08 25.53 49.65
CA GLU A 351 -2.69 25.53 48.32
C GLU A 351 -3.96 24.69 48.29
N LEU A 352 -3.96 23.52 48.95
CA LEU A 352 -5.15 22.70 49.10
C LEU A 352 -6.27 23.44 49.85
N GLU A 353 -5.95 24.20 50.89
CA GLU A 353 -6.92 25.01 51.62
C GLU A 353 -7.45 26.18 50.77
N ARG A 354 -6.59 26.81 49.96
CA ARG A 354 -6.99 27.81 48.96
C ARG A 354 -8.00 27.23 47.96
N ILE A 355 -7.68 26.07 47.37
CA ILE A 355 -8.52 25.36 46.40
C ILE A 355 -9.88 24.96 47.00
N ARG A 356 -9.91 24.57 48.29
CA ARG A 356 -11.15 24.23 49.01
C ARG A 356 -12.07 25.43 49.26
N LYS A 357 -11.51 26.64 49.34
CA LYS A 357 -12.25 27.89 49.56
C LYS A 357 -12.81 28.51 48.26
N LEU A 358 -12.34 28.06 47.10
CA LEU A 358 -12.82 28.53 45.80
C LEU A 358 -14.18 27.90 45.44
N ASP A 359 -15.01 28.63 44.71
CA ASP A 359 -16.28 28.11 44.20
C ASP A 359 -16.08 26.92 43.27
N ARG A 360 -17.01 25.96 43.28
CA ARG A 360 -16.91 24.69 42.53
C ARG A 360 -16.68 24.88 41.03
N ASP A 361 -17.17 25.98 40.47
CA ASP A 361 -17.10 26.29 39.04
C ASP A 361 -15.82 27.05 38.64
N THR A 362 -14.97 27.43 39.61
CA THR A 362 -13.69 28.10 39.31
C THR A 362 -12.68 27.11 38.75
N VAL A 363 -12.09 27.44 37.58
CA VAL A 363 -10.98 26.69 36.98
C VAL A 363 -9.74 26.83 37.85
N VAL A 364 -9.21 25.70 38.32
CA VAL A 364 -7.98 25.63 39.12
C VAL A 364 -6.94 24.87 38.33
N HIS A 365 -5.69 25.34 38.36
CA HIS A 365 -4.55 24.64 37.77
C HIS A 365 -3.63 24.09 38.86
N CYS A 366 -3.02 22.94 38.61
CA CYS A 366 -1.97 22.41 39.45
C CYS A 366 -0.68 23.25 39.26
N GLU A 367 -0.12 23.80 40.34
CA GLU A 367 1.13 24.59 40.29
C GLU A 367 2.33 23.80 39.75
N GLU A 368 2.33 22.48 39.98
CA GLU A 368 3.44 21.61 39.58
C GLU A 368 3.40 21.20 38.10
N CYS A 369 2.21 20.94 37.55
CA CYS A 369 2.07 20.39 36.19
C CYS A 369 1.20 21.19 35.23
N GLY A 370 0.56 22.27 35.69
CA GLY A 370 -0.27 23.16 34.89
C GLY A 370 -1.61 22.58 34.40
N ARG A 371 -1.93 21.33 34.75
CA ARG A 371 -3.20 20.68 34.39
C ARG A 371 -4.37 21.29 35.14
N ILE A 372 -5.55 21.30 34.52
CA ILE A 372 -6.81 21.68 35.16
C ILE A 372 -7.17 20.63 36.21
N LEU A 373 -7.45 21.06 37.44
CA LEU A 373 -7.81 20.21 38.56
C LEU A 373 -9.33 20.12 38.71
N VAL A 374 -9.85 18.89 38.74
CA VAL A 374 -11.27 18.57 38.99
C VAL A 374 -11.41 18.02 40.40
N ARG A 375 -12.34 18.58 41.18
CA ARG A 375 -12.53 18.30 42.61
C ARG A 375 -13.53 17.19 42.89
#